data_AF-A0A4U8SDT1-F1
#
_entry.id   AF-A0A4U8SDT1-F1
#
_cell.length_a   1.000
_cell.length_b   1.000
_cell.length_c   1.000
_cell.angle_alpha   90.00
_cell.angle_beta   90.00
_cell.angle_gamma   90.00
#
_symmetry.space_group_name_H-M   'P 1'
#
loop_
_entity.id
_entity.type
_entity.pdbx_description
1 polymer ?
#
loop_
_entity_poly.entity_id
_entity_poly.type
_entity_poly.pdbx_seq_one_letter_code
_entity_poly.pdbx_strand_id
1 'polypeptide(L)'
;MKRGFMMLILNTFIFAVDFSNNPEWEKHILVSRKNLGFSLCVKEFYKNQNLPEEIEQAELAFSSIDVSDPDDKERFLSFIKANINKYMPKFKHPEIYPTKWYFVACLNMYNAKEYEDMILRKGRYAEQN
;
A
#
# COMPACT_ATOMS: atom_id res chain seq x y z
N MET A 1 49.68 6.81 -24.32
CA MET A 1 48.39 7.02 -23.63
C MET A 1 47.31 6.21 -24.33
N LYS A 2 46.73 5.20 -23.66
CA LYS A 2 45.43 4.54 -23.93
C LYS A 2 45.41 3.18 -23.20
N ARG A 3 45.26 3.20 -21.88
CA ARG A 3 44.93 2.05 -21.02
C ARG A 3 44.09 2.55 -19.84
N GLY A 4 42.96 3.16 -20.12
CA GLY A 4 42.15 3.83 -19.09
C GLY A 4 40.70 4.04 -19.48
N PHE A 5 40.12 3.18 -20.31
CA PHE A 5 38.70 3.29 -20.68
C PHE A 5 37.93 1.96 -20.71
N MET A 6 38.56 0.87 -20.24
CA MET A 6 37.95 -0.46 -20.23
C MET A 6 37.71 -0.94 -18.79
N MET A 7 37.31 -0.03 -17.90
CA MET A 7 36.96 -0.35 -16.51
C MET A 7 35.75 0.46 -16.01
N LEU A 8 34.94 1.02 -16.92
CA LEU A 8 33.76 1.81 -16.55
C LEU A 8 32.43 1.28 -17.11
N ILE A 9 32.45 0.17 -17.85
CA ILE A 9 31.23 -0.40 -18.47
C ILE A 9 30.78 -1.70 -17.77
N LEU A 10 31.56 -2.21 -16.81
CA LEU A 10 31.20 -3.42 -16.06
C LEU A 10 30.47 -3.14 -14.74
N ASN A 11 30.25 -1.87 -14.36
CA ASN A 11 29.62 -1.52 -13.08
C ASN A 11 28.16 -1.05 -13.19
N THR A 12 27.61 -0.88 -14.39
CA THR A 12 26.21 -0.41 -14.58
C THR A 12 25.24 -1.53 -14.97
N PHE A 13 25.69 -2.77 -15.15
CA PHE A 13 24.84 -3.88 -15.60
C PHE A 13 24.59 -4.98 -14.54
N ILE A 14 24.96 -4.77 -13.28
CA ILE A 14 24.76 -5.79 -12.22
C ILE A 14 23.49 -5.56 -11.37
N PHE A 15 22.76 -4.45 -11.55
CA PHE A 15 21.51 -4.18 -10.80
C PHE A 15 20.24 -4.08 -11.66
N ALA A 16 20.28 -4.53 -12.92
CA ALA A 16 19.07 -5.03 -13.58
C ALA A 16 18.94 -6.53 -13.25
N VAL A 17 18.96 -6.86 -11.95
CA VAL A 17 18.43 -8.17 -11.55
C VAL A 17 16.95 -8.10 -11.89
N ASP A 18 16.55 -8.94 -12.82
CA ASP A 18 15.16 -9.12 -13.24
C ASP A 18 14.35 -9.69 -12.07
N PHE A 19 14.11 -8.87 -11.04
CA PHE A 19 13.29 -9.21 -9.88
C PHE A 19 11.82 -9.40 -10.25
N SER A 20 11.43 -9.01 -11.47
CA SER A 20 10.04 -9.09 -11.95
C SER A 20 9.52 -10.54 -12.08
N ASN A 21 10.41 -11.54 -12.15
CA ASN A 21 10.06 -12.95 -12.29
C ASN A 21 10.25 -13.77 -11.00
N ASN A 22 10.44 -13.13 -9.84
CA ASN A 22 10.56 -13.81 -8.55
C ASN A 22 9.22 -13.73 -7.76
N PRO A 23 8.51 -14.85 -7.54
CA PRO A 23 7.25 -14.86 -6.79
C PRO A 23 7.34 -14.27 -5.37
N GLU A 24 8.50 -14.39 -4.70
CA GLU A 24 8.70 -13.77 -3.38
C GLU A 24 8.80 -12.25 -3.48
N TRP A 25 9.32 -11.71 -4.59
CA TRP A 25 9.38 -10.28 -4.83
C TRP A 25 8.00 -9.70 -5.12
N GLU A 26 7.19 -10.37 -5.95
CA GLU A 26 5.80 -9.98 -6.19
C GLU A 26 4.97 -9.95 -4.90
N LYS A 27 5.17 -10.97 -4.04
CA LYS A 27 4.54 -11.03 -2.72
C LYS A 27 5.00 -9.89 -1.82
N HIS A 28 6.28 -9.56 -1.82
CA HIS A 28 6.82 -8.44 -1.05
C HIS A 28 6.21 -7.10 -1.49
N ILE A 29 6.09 -6.86 -2.80
CA ILE A 29 5.44 -5.67 -3.37
C ILE A 29 3.98 -5.61 -2.93
N LEU A 30 3.24 -6.71 -3.05
CA LEU A 30 1.83 -6.76 -2.65
C LEU A 30 1.66 -6.43 -1.17
N VAL A 31 2.44 -7.06 -0.27
CA VAL A 31 2.38 -6.79 1.17
C VAL A 31 2.71 -5.32 1.46
N SER A 32 3.74 -4.78 0.82
CA SER A 32 4.15 -3.38 0.97
C SER A 32 3.03 -2.41 0.58
N ARG A 33 2.38 -2.66 -0.56
CA ARG A 33 1.21 -1.86 -1.00
C ARG A 33 0.01 -2.03 -0.07
N LYS A 34 -0.25 -3.25 0.41
CA LYS A 34 -1.31 -3.47 1.41
C LYS A 34 -1.05 -2.65 2.67
N ASN A 35 0.20 -2.63 3.14
CA ASN A 35 0.63 -1.86 4.32
C ASN A 35 0.51 -0.34 4.08
N LEU A 36 0.91 0.16 2.91
CA LEU A 36 0.73 1.56 2.53
C LEU A 36 -0.74 1.99 2.67
N GLY A 37 -1.68 1.27 2.05
CA GLY A 37 -3.09 1.65 2.15
C GLY A 37 -3.71 1.40 3.53
N PHE A 38 -3.19 0.45 4.33
CA PHE A 38 -3.58 0.34 5.73
C PHE A 38 -3.16 1.57 6.53
N SER A 39 -1.91 2.00 6.40
CA SER A 39 -1.39 3.21 7.06
C SER A 39 -2.17 4.46 6.62
N LEU A 40 -2.46 4.60 5.32
CA LEU A 40 -3.31 5.68 4.79
C LEU A 40 -4.73 5.63 5.38
N CYS A 41 -5.31 4.45 5.54
CA CYS A 41 -6.63 4.28 6.12
C CYS A 41 -6.68 4.72 7.58
N VAL A 42 -5.72 4.26 8.40
CA VAL A 42 -5.61 4.67 9.80
C VAL A 42 -5.40 6.18 9.90
N LYS A 43 -4.44 6.72 9.13
CA LYS A 43 -4.16 8.16 9.10
C LYS A 43 -5.40 8.96 8.74
N GLU A 44 -6.14 8.60 7.68
CA GLU A 44 -7.31 9.38 7.24
C GLU A 44 -8.42 9.44 8.30
N PHE A 45 -8.75 8.33 8.96
CA PHE A 45 -9.86 8.28 9.92
C PHE A 45 -9.49 8.67 11.35
N TYR A 46 -8.19 8.70 11.65
CA TYR A 46 -7.66 9.08 12.96
C TYR A 46 -6.81 10.36 12.94
N LYS A 47 -6.71 11.09 11.82
CA LYS A 47 -5.91 12.34 11.68
C LYS A 47 -6.17 13.43 12.71
N ASN A 48 -7.37 13.46 13.30
CA ASN A 48 -7.74 14.45 14.33
C ASN A 48 -7.53 13.92 15.75
N GLN A 49 -7.04 12.69 15.87
CA GLN A 49 -6.57 12.11 17.12
C GLN A 49 -5.05 12.26 17.11
N ASN A 50 -4.46 12.60 18.25
CA ASN A 50 -3.02 12.81 18.37
C ASN A 50 -2.28 11.47 18.14
N LEU A 51 -2.08 11.10 16.87
CA LEU A 51 -1.43 9.87 16.46
C LEU A 51 0.07 9.95 16.80
N PRO A 52 0.70 8.85 17.21
CA PRO A 52 2.15 8.75 17.24
C PRO A 52 2.76 9.13 15.88
N GLU A 53 3.88 9.85 15.90
CA GLU A 53 4.57 10.32 14.70
C GLU A 53 4.89 9.16 13.75
N GLU A 54 5.25 8.00 14.29
CA GLU A 54 5.56 6.79 13.53
C GLU A 54 4.35 6.29 12.73
N ILE A 55 3.12 6.49 13.22
CA ILE A 55 1.89 6.14 12.51
C ILE A 55 1.55 7.22 11.47
N GLU A 56 1.72 8.49 11.83
CA GLU A 56 1.46 9.61 10.93
C GLU A 56 2.38 9.59 9.70
N GLN A 57 3.62 9.15 9.89
CA GLN A 57 4.64 9.06 8.84
C GLN A 57 4.79 7.65 8.24
N ALA A 58 4.03 6.65 8.70
CA ALA A 58 4.14 5.27 8.23
C ALA A 58 3.98 5.14 6.70
N GLU A 59 3.20 6.02 6.07
CA GLU A 59 3.07 6.05 4.61
C GLU A 59 4.43 6.27 3.91
N LEU A 60 5.36 7.04 4.49
CA LEU A 60 6.66 7.32 3.90
C LEU A 60 7.53 6.06 3.84
N ALA A 61 7.48 5.22 4.89
CA ALA A 61 8.22 3.97 4.96
C ALA A 61 7.77 2.95 3.90
N PHE A 62 6.49 2.96 3.55
CA PHE A 62 5.95 2.06 2.52
C PHE A 62 5.96 2.68 1.11
N SER A 63 6.00 4.02 1.00
CA SER A 63 6.13 4.71 -0.28
C SER A 63 7.57 4.71 -0.81
N SER A 64 8.56 4.57 0.08
CA SER A 64 9.99 4.57 -0.27
C SER A 64 10.50 3.25 -0.86
N ILE A 65 9.65 2.24 -1.00
CA ILE A 65 10.02 0.99 -1.66
C ILE A 65 9.99 1.28 -3.17
N ASP A 66 11.10 0.99 -3.88
CA ASP A 66 11.42 1.28 -5.30
C ASP A 66 10.38 0.82 -6.36
N VAL A 67 9.19 0.37 -5.94
CA VAL A 67 8.11 -0.18 -6.76
C VAL A 67 6.75 0.50 -6.46
N SER A 68 6.75 1.61 -5.73
CA SER A 68 5.55 2.44 -5.56
C SER A 68 5.21 3.11 -6.90
N ASP A 69 4.01 2.82 -7.39
CA ASP A 69 3.47 3.54 -8.53
C ASP A 69 3.14 4.98 -8.04
N PRO A 70 3.54 6.04 -8.77
CA PRO A 70 3.35 7.42 -8.33
C PRO A 70 1.91 7.74 -7.92
N ASP A 71 0.93 7.04 -8.50
CA ASP A 71 -0.49 7.25 -8.24
C ASP A 71 -1.04 6.38 -7.08
N ASP A 72 -0.22 5.51 -6.47
CA ASP A 72 -0.63 4.58 -5.42
C ASP A 72 -1.31 5.30 -4.26
N LYS A 73 -0.76 6.43 -3.80
CA LYS A 73 -1.30 7.16 -2.64
C LYS A 73 -2.71 7.69 -2.90
N GLU A 74 -2.90 8.39 -4.01
CA GLU A 74 -4.20 8.99 -4.37
C GLU A 74 -5.24 7.91 -4.66
N ARG A 75 -4.85 6.88 -5.41
CA ARG A 75 -5.71 5.74 -5.73
C ARG A 75 -6.17 5.03 -4.46
N PHE A 76 -5.25 4.77 -3.51
CA PHE A 76 -5.59 4.08 -2.27
C PHE A 76 -6.51 4.95 -1.41
N LEU A 77 -6.21 6.23 -1.25
CA LEU A 77 -7.09 7.15 -0.51
C LEU A 77 -8.49 7.24 -1.13
N SER A 78 -8.58 7.29 -2.46
CA SER A 78 -9.86 7.30 -3.18
C SER A 78 -10.65 6.02 -2.94
N PHE A 79 -10.01 4.86 -3.04
CA PHE A 79 -10.62 3.57 -2.73
C PHE A 79 -11.10 3.52 -1.27
N ILE A 80 -10.24 3.91 -0.32
CA ILE A 80 -10.53 3.90 1.12
C ILE A 80 -11.78 4.73 1.41
N LYS A 81 -11.81 5.99 0.97
CA LYS A 81 -12.92 6.92 1.21
C LYS A 81 -14.24 6.40 0.62
N ALA A 82 -14.18 5.79 -0.56
CA ALA A 82 -15.35 5.25 -1.23
C ALA A 82 -15.88 3.94 -0.61
N ASN A 83 -15.03 3.14 0.04
CA ASN A 83 -15.37 1.76 0.39
C ASN A 83 -15.32 1.43 1.88
N ILE A 84 -14.71 2.24 2.75
CA ILE A 84 -14.42 1.84 4.14
C ILE A 84 -15.66 1.35 4.91
N ASN A 85 -16.82 1.94 4.65
CA ASN A 85 -18.07 1.62 5.33
C ASN A 85 -18.53 0.17 5.06
N LYS A 86 -18.14 -0.42 3.91
CA LYS A 86 -18.41 -1.82 3.59
C LYS A 86 -17.66 -2.79 4.50
N TYR A 87 -16.52 -2.35 5.04
CA TYR A 87 -15.63 -3.16 5.87
C TYR A 87 -15.86 -2.97 7.37
N MET A 88 -16.84 -2.14 7.76
CA MET A 88 -17.20 -1.96 9.15
C MET A 88 -17.65 -3.30 9.78
N PRO A 89 -17.18 -3.62 11.00
CA PRO A 89 -17.59 -4.82 11.69
C PRO A 89 -19.11 -4.82 11.93
N LYS A 90 -19.75 -5.96 11.69
CA LYS A 90 -21.16 -6.18 12.01
C LYS A 90 -21.24 -6.80 13.40
N PHE A 91 -21.78 -6.05 14.35
CA PHE A 91 -22.00 -6.53 15.70
C PHE A 91 -23.41 -7.10 15.86
N LYS A 92 -23.53 -8.16 16.66
CA LYS A 92 -24.83 -8.71 17.06
C LYS A 92 -25.65 -7.72 17.90
N HIS A 93 -24.96 -6.89 18.66
CA HIS A 93 -25.50 -5.89 19.59
C HIS A 93 -24.83 -4.54 19.32
N PRO A 94 -25.17 -3.80 18.25
CA PRO A 94 -24.50 -2.55 17.89
C PRO A 94 -24.61 -1.46 18.98
N GLU A 95 -25.63 -1.51 19.82
CA GLU A 95 -25.95 -0.54 20.87
C GLU A 95 -24.90 -0.44 21.99
N ILE A 96 -24.10 -1.49 22.20
CA ILE A 96 -23.06 -1.52 23.25
C ILE A 96 -21.67 -1.16 22.73
N TYR A 97 -21.50 -0.99 21.41
CA TYR A 97 -20.20 -0.71 20.81
C TYR A 97 -20.07 0.76 20.38
N PRO A 98 -18.86 1.33 20.43
CA PRO A 98 -18.58 2.62 19.83
C PRO A 98 -18.99 2.67 18.35
N THR A 99 -19.40 3.83 17.87
CA THR A 99 -19.89 3.99 16.48
C THR A 99 -18.77 4.02 15.44
N LYS A 100 -17.52 4.24 15.85
CA LYS A 100 -16.38 4.43 14.95
C LYS A 100 -15.32 3.36 15.15
N TRP A 101 -15.48 2.25 14.41
CA TRP A 101 -14.55 1.11 14.37
C TRP A 101 -13.63 1.13 13.14
N TYR A 102 -13.15 2.32 12.75
CA TYR A 102 -12.36 2.47 11.54
C TYR A 102 -11.06 1.67 11.56
N PHE A 103 -10.42 1.50 12.73
CA PHE A 103 -9.25 0.62 12.84
C PHE A 103 -9.56 -0.82 12.38
N VAL A 104 -10.66 -1.38 12.88
CA VAL A 104 -11.10 -2.74 12.50
C VAL A 104 -11.55 -2.75 11.03
N ALA A 105 -12.20 -1.69 10.54
CA ALA A 105 -12.55 -1.58 9.13
C ALA A 105 -11.32 -1.56 8.21
N CYS A 106 -10.27 -0.83 8.58
CA CYS A 106 -9.00 -0.82 7.86
C CYS A 106 -8.35 -2.22 7.86
N LEU A 107 -8.42 -2.94 8.98
CA LEU A 107 -7.93 -4.32 9.07
C LEU A 107 -8.76 -5.30 8.23
N ASN A 108 -10.09 -5.16 8.22
CA ASN A 108 -10.98 -5.97 7.39
C ASN A 108 -10.71 -5.71 5.90
N MET A 109 -10.53 -4.43 5.52
CA MET A 109 -10.15 -4.02 4.17
C MET A 109 -8.78 -4.62 3.77
N TYR A 110 -7.79 -4.57 4.65
CA TYR A 110 -6.47 -5.18 4.42
C TYR A 110 -6.57 -6.66 4.03
N ASN A 111 -7.51 -7.38 4.61
CA ASN A 111 -7.73 -8.80 4.33
C ASN A 111 -8.74 -9.06 3.20
N ALA A 112 -9.30 -8.02 2.59
CA ALA A 112 -10.34 -8.16 1.58
C ALA A 112 -9.76 -8.43 0.18
N LYS A 113 -10.38 -9.36 -0.53
CA LYS A 113 -10.02 -9.68 -1.92
C LYS A 113 -10.18 -8.49 -2.87
N GLU A 114 -11.22 -7.68 -2.66
CA GLU A 114 -11.48 -6.47 -3.45
C GLU A 114 -10.35 -5.43 -3.32
N TYR A 115 -9.73 -5.32 -2.13
CA TYR A 115 -8.60 -4.44 -1.91
C TYR A 115 -7.33 -4.97 -2.59
N GLU A 116 -7.08 -6.27 -2.53
CA GLU A 116 -5.98 -6.90 -3.29
C GLU A 116 -6.18 -6.74 -4.81
N ASP A 117 -7.41 -6.89 -5.29
CA ASP A 117 -7.71 -6.69 -6.72
C ASP A 117 -7.52 -5.23 -7.14
N MET A 118 -7.80 -4.25 -6.27
CA MET A 118 -7.46 -2.85 -6.52
C MET A 118 -5.94 -2.63 -6.57
N ILE A 119 -5.17 -3.21 -5.65
CA ILE A 119 -3.70 -3.10 -5.63
C ILE A 119 -3.09 -3.71 -6.90
N LEU A 120 -3.62 -4.85 -7.33
CA LEU A 120 -3.14 -5.60 -8.49
C LEU A 120 -3.78 -5.14 -9.81
N ARG A 121 -4.62 -4.09 -9.80
CA ARG A 121 -5.36 -3.58 -10.97
C ARG A 121 -6.11 -4.69 -11.72
N LYS A 122 -6.83 -5.54 -10.99
CA LYS A 122 -7.61 -6.67 -11.52
C LYS A 122 -9.09 -6.34 -11.64
N GLY A 123 -9.76 -7.01 -12.58
CA GLY A 123 -11.20 -6.87 -12.80
C GLY A 123 -11.60 -5.42 -13.07
N ARG A 124 -12.55 -4.88 -12.30
CA ARG A 124 -13.04 -3.50 -12.47
C ARG A 124 -12.01 -2.39 -12.19
N TYR A 125 -10.83 -2.75 -11.68
CA TYR A 125 -9.74 -1.81 -11.36
C TYR A 125 -8.65 -1.77 -12.43
N ALA A 126 -8.81 -2.49 -13.55
CA ALA A 126 -7.80 -2.58 -14.60
C ALA A 126 -7.61 -1.26 -15.41
N GLU A 127 -8.64 -0.41 -15.48
CA GLU A 127 -8.67 0.76 -16.38
C GLU A 127 -8.66 2.13 -15.66
N GLN A 128 -8.44 2.16 -14.35
CA GLN A 128 -8.32 3.42 -13.61
C GLN A 128 -6.90 3.98 -13.83
N ASN A 129 -6.74 4.75 -14.91
CA ASN A 129 -5.59 5.62 -15.20
C ASN A 129 -5.78 6.96 -14.51
#